data_AF-A0A0Q6KR37-F1
#
_entry.id   AF-A0A0Q6KR37-F1
#
_cell.length_a   1.000
_cell.length_b   1.000
_cell.length_c   1.000
_cell.angle_alpha   90.00
_cell.angle_beta   90.00
_cell.angle_gamma   90.00
#
_symmetry.space_group_name_H-M   'P 1'
#
loop_
_entity.id
_entity.type
_entity.pdbx_description
1 polymer ?
#
loop_
_entity_poly.entity_id
_entity_poly.type
_entity_poly.pdbx_seq_one_letter_code
_entity_poly.pdbx_strand_id
1 'polypeptide(L)'
;MTPHRTGRELAEVIPLFGRRGSRTSWDFADDVEPVVESPVERLTPHGIELEKPAAEDELAALTASKPIAQLRSLLGWLGTSRPITGAGVPRSGSVRELARAIGVELDGRASRSRSMLEIPSLMTLWDAAKAAGLIELTSTTAVPGPHAQQFAHSRASSLAAHRTALSHVIGRYFFSEDPLRPSPAVDVIAGQIVLASMTSTPRTRLPAVGPTATGDLYEHIDALILRGMLERFIADGWLVCEGKYTVPQPFRPAVLDAMNSLPYYETDDTSR
;
A
#
# COMPACT_ATOMS: atom_id res chain seq x y z
N MET A 1 21.95 30.37 36.13
CA MET A 1 22.73 29.69 35.08
C MET A 1 22.20 28.29 34.96
N THR A 2 21.38 28.07 33.93
CA THR A 2 20.66 26.81 33.67
C THR A 2 21.06 26.39 32.26
N PRO A 3 21.61 25.19 32.03
CA PRO A 3 22.00 24.82 30.69
C PRO A 3 20.78 24.41 29.87
N HIS A 4 20.75 24.93 28.64
CA HIS A 4 19.83 24.60 27.57
C HIS A 4 19.84 23.08 27.27
N ARG A 5 18.66 22.46 27.27
CA ARG A 5 18.45 21.15 26.64
C ARG A 5 17.97 21.39 25.21
N THR A 6 18.81 21.00 24.26
CA THR A 6 18.67 21.08 22.81
C THR A 6 17.55 20.18 22.30
N GLY A 7 16.76 20.67 21.35
CA GLY A 7 15.61 19.97 20.77
C GLY A 7 15.98 18.82 19.84
N ARG A 8 16.23 17.62 20.39
CA ARG A 8 16.52 16.41 19.60
C ARG A 8 15.85 15.11 20.08
N GLU A 9 14.80 15.17 20.89
CA GLU A 9 14.07 13.98 21.40
C GLU A 9 12.56 14.00 21.07
N LEU A 10 12.20 14.02 19.78
CA LEU A 10 10.77 13.91 19.38
C LEU A 10 10.51 12.91 18.24
N ALA A 11 11.40 11.94 17.98
CA ALA A 11 11.23 11.00 16.86
C ALA A 11 11.09 9.51 17.22
N GLU A 12 10.96 9.14 18.50
CA GLU A 12 10.85 7.73 18.90
C GLU A 12 9.71 7.50 19.90
N VAL A 13 8.45 7.61 19.48
CA VAL A 13 7.34 6.83 20.04
C VAL A 13 6.23 6.83 18.99
N ILE A 14 5.89 5.67 18.40
CA ILE A 14 4.61 5.49 17.72
C ILE A 14 3.67 4.85 18.76
N PRO A 15 2.75 5.59 19.39
CA PRO A 15 1.82 4.99 20.33
C PRO A 15 0.77 4.22 19.52
N LEU A 16 0.72 2.90 19.69
CA LEU A 16 -0.21 1.97 19.03
C LEU A 16 -1.63 1.99 19.67
N PHE A 17 -2.09 3.19 20.05
CA PHE A 17 -3.32 3.50 20.79
C PHE A 17 -3.28 3.15 22.30
N GLY A 18 -2.59 4.02 23.05
CA GLY A 18 -2.61 4.07 24.51
C GLY A 18 -3.18 5.40 25.02
N ARG A 19 -4.32 5.30 25.70
CA ARG A 19 -5.09 6.32 26.45
C ARG A 19 -4.26 7.54 26.90
N ARG A 20 -4.46 8.71 26.27
CA ARG A 20 -4.03 9.99 26.87
C ARG A 20 -5.03 10.35 27.97
N GLY A 21 -4.79 9.87 29.19
CA GLY A 21 -5.58 10.24 30.36
C GLY A 21 -5.67 11.75 30.49
N SER A 22 -6.89 12.30 30.40
CA SER A 22 -7.15 13.70 30.75
C SER A 22 -6.87 13.87 32.24
N ARG A 23 -5.95 14.77 32.57
CA ARG A 23 -5.72 15.19 33.95
C ARG A 23 -6.86 16.11 34.40
N THR A 24 -7.82 15.56 35.11
CA THR A 24 -8.61 16.29 36.11
C THR A 24 -8.64 15.49 37.40
N SER A 25 -7.64 15.77 38.24
CA SER A 25 -7.65 15.87 39.71
C SER A 25 -8.56 14.99 40.59
N TRP A 26 -7.88 14.35 41.57
CA TRP A 26 -8.29 13.80 42.89
C TRP A 26 -8.76 12.33 43.00
N ASP A 27 -7.93 11.58 43.74
CA ASP A 27 -8.14 10.35 44.54
C ASP A 27 -9.03 9.24 43.97
N PHE A 28 -8.41 8.12 43.60
CA PHE A 28 -8.54 6.84 44.33
C PHE A 28 -7.38 5.92 43.89
N ALA A 29 -6.70 5.34 44.88
CA ALA A 29 -5.67 4.34 44.69
C ALA A 29 -6.28 3.06 44.10
N ASP A 30 -5.84 2.69 42.91
CA ASP A 30 -5.80 1.30 42.47
C ASP A 30 -4.62 1.20 41.48
N ASP A 31 -3.54 0.55 41.92
CA ASP A 31 -2.32 0.32 41.14
C ASP A 31 -2.62 -0.67 40.01
N VAL A 32 -3.12 -0.15 38.89
CA VAL A 32 -2.99 -0.81 37.60
C VAL A 32 -1.81 -0.14 36.92
N GLU A 33 -0.61 -0.69 37.08
CA GLU A 33 0.49 -0.34 36.19
C GLU A 33 -0.01 -0.52 34.75
N PRO A 34 0.01 0.52 33.90
CA PRO A 34 -0.29 0.32 32.50
C PRO A 34 0.72 -0.70 31.99
N VAL A 35 0.23 -1.81 31.42
CA VAL A 35 1.08 -2.72 30.65
C VAL A 35 1.71 -1.88 29.55
N VAL A 36 2.93 -1.42 29.79
CA VAL A 36 3.74 -0.74 28.80
C VAL A 36 4.16 -1.85 27.85
N GLU A 37 3.38 -2.07 26.79
CA GLU A 37 3.86 -2.83 25.65
C GLU A 37 5.24 -2.26 25.30
N SER A 38 6.26 -3.12 25.32
CA SER A 38 7.64 -2.71 25.04
C SER A 38 7.70 -1.88 23.76
N PRO A 39 8.60 -0.88 23.68
CA PRO A 39 8.70 -0.03 22.49
C PRO A 39 8.79 -0.93 21.26
N VAL A 40 7.81 -0.79 20.38
CA VAL A 40 7.79 -1.53 19.13
C VAL A 40 9.00 -1.07 18.34
N GLU A 41 10.02 -1.95 18.23
CA GLU A 41 11.16 -1.71 17.38
C GLU A 41 10.66 -1.39 15.97
N ARG A 42 11.07 -0.23 15.47
CA ARG A 42 10.69 0.23 14.13
C ARG A 42 11.43 -0.62 13.12
N LEU A 43 10.68 -1.36 12.31
CA LEU A 43 11.24 -2.14 11.22
C LEU A 43 11.51 -1.21 10.02
N THR A 44 12.64 -1.46 9.37
CA THR A 44 13.00 -0.85 8.09
C THR A 44 13.04 -1.94 7.03
N PRO A 45 12.78 -1.62 5.75
CA PRO A 45 12.88 -2.58 4.66
C PRO A 45 14.27 -3.25 4.61
N HIS A 46 15.35 -2.51 4.87
CA HIS A 46 16.71 -3.03 4.87
C HIS A 46 17.01 -4.06 5.98
N GLY A 47 16.23 -4.05 7.07
CA GLY A 47 16.34 -5.02 8.15
C GLY A 47 15.58 -6.32 7.91
N ILE A 48 14.88 -6.46 6.78
CA ILE A 48 14.11 -7.67 6.47
C ILE A 48 14.96 -8.65 5.66
N GLU A 49 15.27 -9.79 6.27
CA GLU A 49 15.88 -10.92 5.58
C GLU A 49 14.80 -11.75 4.86
N LEU A 50 14.94 -11.92 3.54
CA LEU A 50 14.02 -12.72 2.74
C LEU A 50 14.63 -14.06 2.36
N GLU A 51 13.88 -15.13 2.62
CA GLU A 51 14.11 -16.39 1.94
C GLU A 51 13.62 -16.27 0.48
N LYS A 52 14.53 -16.50 -0.47
CA LYS A 52 14.22 -16.38 -1.89
C LYS A 52 13.24 -17.49 -2.31
N PRO A 53 12.02 -17.15 -2.77
CA PRO A 53 11.10 -18.17 -3.28
C PRO A 53 11.62 -18.78 -4.58
N ALA A 54 11.15 -19.98 -4.90
CA ALA A 54 11.36 -20.55 -6.23
C ALA A 54 10.67 -19.66 -7.28
N ALA A 55 11.35 -19.41 -8.40
CA ALA A 55 10.87 -18.47 -9.42
C ALA A 55 9.50 -18.87 -10.01
N GLU A 56 9.23 -20.17 -10.12
CA GLU A 56 7.96 -20.70 -10.60
C GLU A 56 6.82 -20.46 -9.60
N ASP A 57 7.06 -20.73 -8.31
CA ASP A 57 6.09 -20.49 -7.24
C ASP A 57 5.79 -18.99 -7.08
N GLU A 58 6.84 -18.15 -7.18
CA GLU A 58 6.70 -16.70 -7.19
C GLU A 58 5.80 -16.25 -8.34
N LEU A 59 6.11 -16.67 -9.57
CA LEU A 59 5.35 -16.28 -10.74
C LEU A 59 3.90 -16.78 -10.69
N ALA A 60 3.67 -17.99 -10.21
CA ALA A 60 2.34 -18.57 -10.07
C ALA A 60 1.48 -17.75 -9.08
N ALA A 61 2.03 -17.42 -7.92
CA ALA A 61 1.35 -16.62 -6.91
C ALA A 61 1.08 -15.18 -7.41
N LEU A 62 2.09 -14.54 -8.03
CA LEU A 62 1.93 -13.20 -8.61
C LEU A 62 0.83 -13.19 -9.68
N THR A 63 0.84 -14.19 -10.57
CA THR A 63 -0.19 -14.33 -11.63
C THR A 63 -1.60 -14.51 -11.07
N ALA A 64 -1.73 -15.19 -9.93
CA ALA A 64 -3.02 -15.39 -9.26
C ALA A 64 -3.52 -14.16 -8.50
N SER A 65 -2.66 -13.17 -8.24
CA SER A 65 -3.06 -11.95 -7.53
C SER A 65 -4.01 -11.09 -8.37
N LYS A 66 -4.93 -10.42 -7.67
CA LYS A 66 -5.95 -9.58 -8.32
C LYS A 66 -5.33 -8.43 -9.12
N PRO A 67 -4.36 -7.64 -8.62
CA PRO A 67 -3.77 -6.56 -9.40
C PRO A 67 -3.14 -7.03 -10.72
N ILE A 68 -2.45 -8.17 -10.71
CA ILE A 68 -1.83 -8.74 -11.92
C ILE A 68 -2.89 -9.23 -12.91
N ALA A 69 -3.96 -9.86 -12.43
CA ALA A 69 -5.09 -10.23 -13.29
C ALA A 69 -5.73 -8.99 -13.94
N GLN A 70 -5.87 -7.88 -13.20
CA GLN A 70 -6.39 -6.61 -13.73
C GLN A 70 -5.47 -6.00 -14.79
N LEU A 71 -4.15 -6.05 -14.59
CA LEU A 71 -3.17 -5.59 -15.57
C LEU A 71 -3.18 -6.42 -16.86
N ARG A 72 -3.40 -7.74 -16.75
CA ARG A 72 -3.61 -8.58 -17.93
C ARG A 72 -4.89 -8.20 -18.68
N SER A 73 -5.97 -7.93 -17.96
CA SER A 73 -7.21 -7.42 -18.58
C SER A 73 -7.01 -6.05 -19.23
N LEU A 74 -6.17 -5.18 -18.64
CA LEU A 74 -5.79 -3.89 -19.22
C LEU A 74 -5.09 -4.09 -20.57
N LEU A 75 -4.14 -5.03 -20.65
CA LEU A 75 -3.48 -5.38 -21.91
C LEU A 75 -4.46 -5.94 -22.95
N GLY A 76 -5.40 -6.78 -22.52
CA GLY A 76 -6.47 -7.29 -23.39
C GLY A 76 -7.36 -6.17 -23.94
N TRP A 77 -7.74 -5.20 -23.09
CA TRP A 77 -8.51 -4.02 -23.50
C TRP A 77 -7.73 -3.09 -24.44
N LEU A 78 -6.43 -2.92 -24.19
CA LEU A 78 -5.54 -2.10 -24.99
C LEU A 78 -5.44 -2.64 -26.42
N GLY A 79 -5.38 -3.96 -26.58
CA GLY A 79 -5.26 -4.60 -27.89
C GLY A 79 -3.97 -4.17 -28.58
N THR A 80 -4.08 -3.65 -29.81
CA THR A 80 -2.92 -3.13 -30.56
C THR A 80 -2.54 -1.72 -30.16
N SER A 81 -3.53 -0.85 -29.91
CA SER A 81 -3.33 0.52 -29.44
C SER A 81 -4.65 1.15 -29.01
N ARG A 82 -4.59 2.18 -28.15
CA ARG A 82 -5.74 3.03 -27.81
C ARG A 82 -5.38 4.51 -27.80
N PRO A 83 -6.27 5.40 -28.27
CA PRO A 83 -6.05 6.85 -28.18
C PRO A 83 -5.97 7.36 -26.74
N ILE A 84 -5.01 8.23 -26.49
CA ILE A 84 -4.86 8.95 -25.20
C ILE A 84 -5.11 10.44 -25.38
N THR A 85 -5.16 11.13 -24.25
CA THR A 85 -5.17 12.60 -24.14
C THR A 85 -3.72 13.11 -24.06
N GLY A 86 -3.53 14.44 -24.14
CA GLY A 86 -2.21 15.05 -23.91
C GLY A 86 -1.62 14.79 -22.52
N ALA A 87 -2.45 14.41 -21.54
CA ALA A 87 -2.02 14.02 -20.20
C ALA A 87 -1.57 12.54 -20.11
N GLY A 88 -1.52 11.81 -21.23
CA GLY A 88 -1.03 10.44 -21.25
C GLY A 88 -2.03 9.38 -20.75
N VAL A 89 -3.30 9.77 -20.55
CA VAL A 89 -4.38 8.87 -20.08
C VAL A 89 -5.42 8.62 -21.19
N PRO A 90 -6.12 7.47 -21.17
CA PRO A 90 -7.23 7.19 -22.08
C PRO A 90 -8.24 8.33 -22.15
N ARG A 91 -8.81 8.56 -23.34
CA ARG A 91 -9.85 9.56 -23.52
C ARG A 91 -11.07 9.24 -22.66
N SER A 92 -11.77 10.28 -22.19
CA SER A 92 -12.91 10.18 -21.27
C SER A 92 -13.98 9.17 -21.72
N GLY A 93 -14.26 9.10 -23.03
CA GLY A 93 -15.20 8.15 -23.62
C GLY A 93 -14.84 6.66 -23.41
N SER A 94 -13.56 6.36 -23.17
CA SER A 94 -13.06 4.99 -22.97
C SER A 94 -12.85 4.62 -21.51
N VAL A 95 -13.00 5.55 -20.56
CA VAL A 95 -12.72 5.31 -19.14
C VAL A 95 -13.66 4.25 -18.55
N ARG A 96 -14.95 4.31 -18.89
CA ARG A 96 -15.92 3.28 -18.43
C ARG A 96 -15.66 1.91 -19.06
N GLU A 97 -15.23 1.90 -20.33
CA GLU A 97 -14.86 0.67 -21.03
C GLU A 97 -13.66 0.01 -20.36
N LEU A 98 -12.61 0.80 -20.06
CA LEU A 98 -11.43 0.34 -19.33
C LEU A 98 -11.80 -0.20 -17.94
N ALA A 99 -12.55 0.58 -17.15
CA ALA A 99 -12.96 0.17 -15.80
C ALA A 99 -13.71 -1.17 -15.80
N ARG A 100 -14.63 -1.35 -16.75
CA ARG A 100 -15.35 -2.61 -16.95
C ARG A 100 -14.39 -3.75 -17.33
N ALA A 101 -13.49 -3.51 -18.27
CA ALA A 101 -12.57 -4.55 -18.75
C ALA A 101 -11.66 -5.08 -17.63
N ILE A 102 -11.21 -4.20 -16.73
CA ILE A 102 -10.31 -4.56 -15.63
C ILE A 102 -11.06 -4.87 -14.33
N GLY A 103 -12.40 -4.88 -14.33
CA GLY A 103 -13.20 -5.21 -13.16
C GLY A 103 -13.08 -4.22 -12.00
N VAL A 104 -12.84 -2.93 -12.30
CA VAL A 104 -12.86 -1.86 -11.29
C VAL A 104 -14.27 -1.27 -11.22
N GLU A 105 -14.87 -1.37 -10.04
CA GLU A 105 -16.15 -0.72 -9.75
C GLU A 105 -15.93 0.79 -9.56
N LEU A 106 -16.72 1.59 -10.28
CA LEU A 106 -16.71 3.04 -10.17
C LEU A 106 -17.79 3.46 -9.17
N ASP A 107 -17.37 4.07 -8.06
CA ASP A 107 -18.29 4.64 -7.08
C ASP A 107 -19.07 5.85 -7.65
N GLY A 108 -19.97 6.43 -6.85
CA GLY A 108 -20.82 7.55 -7.27
C GLY A 108 -20.06 8.83 -7.68
N ARG A 109 -18.80 9.00 -7.24
CA ARG A 109 -17.95 10.13 -7.65
C ARG A 109 -17.19 9.77 -8.92
N ALA A 110 -16.48 8.66 -8.92
CA ALA A 110 -15.68 8.17 -10.05
C ALA A 110 -16.53 7.90 -11.30
N SER A 111 -17.78 7.46 -11.12
CA SER A 111 -18.72 7.27 -12.21
C SER A 111 -19.19 8.57 -12.87
N ARG A 112 -18.99 9.73 -12.23
CA ARG A 112 -19.29 11.07 -12.81
C ARG A 112 -18.03 11.81 -13.27
N SER A 113 -16.85 11.27 -13.00
CA SER A 113 -15.58 11.87 -13.39
C SER A 113 -15.45 11.98 -14.91
N ARG A 114 -14.89 13.11 -15.35
CA ARG A 114 -14.66 13.39 -16.79
C ARG A 114 -13.27 12.98 -17.25
N SER A 115 -12.40 12.60 -16.32
CA SER A 115 -11.01 12.22 -16.58
C SER A 115 -10.65 10.99 -15.75
N MET A 116 -9.83 10.11 -16.32
CA MET A 116 -9.27 8.97 -15.57
C MET A 116 -8.38 9.44 -14.41
N LEU A 117 -7.76 10.63 -14.53
CA LEU A 117 -6.92 11.22 -13.48
C LEU A 117 -7.65 11.37 -12.14
N GLU A 118 -8.98 11.49 -12.17
CA GLU A 118 -9.81 11.63 -10.96
C GLU A 118 -10.21 10.26 -10.36
N ILE A 119 -9.74 9.15 -10.93
CA ILE A 119 -10.09 7.79 -10.52
C ILE A 119 -8.81 7.06 -10.07
N PRO A 120 -8.43 7.18 -8.79
CA PRO A 120 -7.13 6.70 -8.29
C PRO A 120 -6.85 5.21 -8.56
N SER A 121 -7.88 4.36 -8.50
CA SER A 121 -7.76 2.93 -8.77
C SER A 121 -7.35 2.63 -10.21
N LEU A 122 -7.89 3.38 -11.19
CA LEU A 122 -7.48 3.23 -12.59
C LEU A 122 -6.09 3.80 -12.83
N MET A 123 -5.78 4.95 -12.23
CA MET A 123 -4.45 5.56 -12.33
C MET A 123 -3.36 4.65 -11.77
N THR A 124 -3.62 4.01 -10.63
CA THR A 124 -2.68 3.06 -10.01
C THR A 124 -2.31 1.92 -10.97
N LEU A 125 -3.30 1.31 -11.63
CA LEU A 125 -3.07 0.24 -12.60
C LEU A 125 -2.40 0.76 -13.89
N TRP A 126 -2.75 1.96 -14.34
CA TRP A 126 -2.14 2.59 -15.51
C TRP A 126 -0.65 2.91 -15.27
N ASP A 127 -0.32 3.45 -14.11
CA ASP A 127 1.04 3.78 -13.73
C ASP A 127 1.88 2.53 -13.48
N ALA A 128 1.31 1.50 -12.84
CA ALA A 128 1.97 0.20 -12.69
C ALA A 128 2.26 -0.46 -14.05
N ALA A 129 1.32 -0.38 -15.00
CA ALA A 129 1.53 -0.88 -16.36
C ALA A 129 2.67 -0.16 -17.08
N LYS A 130 2.79 1.17 -16.93
CA LYS A 130 3.93 1.92 -17.48
C LYS A 130 5.24 1.54 -16.80
N ALA A 131 5.27 1.53 -15.46
CA ALA A 131 6.46 1.24 -14.68
C ALA A 131 7.03 -0.16 -14.97
N ALA A 132 6.15 -1.14 -15.19
CA ALA A 132 6.53 -2.50 -15.55
C ALA A 132 6.76 -2.71 -17.07
N GLY A 133 6.76 -1.64 -17.89
CA GLY A 133 6.99 -1.73 -19.34
C GLY A 133 5.92 -2.55 -20.08
N LEU A 134 4.72 -2.62 -19.52
CA LEU A 134 3.57 -3.32 -20.13
C LEU A 134 2.87 -2.44 -21.16
N ILE A 135 2.92 -1.12 -20.97
CA ILE A 135 2.41 -0.15 -21.93
C ILE A 135 3.46 0.94 -22.18
N GLU A 136 3.47 1.45 -23.41
CA GLU A 136 4.24 2.62 -23.79
C GLU A 136 3.28 3.70 -24.29
N LEU A 137 3.61 4.95 -23.97
CA LEU A 137 2.84 6.11 -24.42
C LEU A 137 3.60 6.81 -25.54
N THR A 138 2.93 6.95 -26.68
CA THR A 138 3.33 7.91 -27.73
C THR A 138 2.68 9.26 -27.44
N SER A 139 2.85 10.24 -28.33
CA SER A 139 2.18 11.54 -28.21
C SER A 139 0.65 11.47 -28.24
N THR A 140 0.06 10.41 -28.83
CA THR A 140 -1.39 10.33 -29.09
C THR A 140 -2.02 8.98 -28.81
N THR A 141 -1.23 7.94 -28.59
CA THR A 141 -1.73 6.57 -28.34
C THR A 141 -0.92 5.86 -27.27
N ALA A 142 -1.58 4.98 -26.53
CA ALA A 142 -0.94 3.94 -25.73
C ALA A 142 -0.85 2.66 -26.56
N VAL A 143 0.29 1.98 -26.49
CA VAL A 143 0.57 0.72 -27.20
C VAL A 143 1.14 -0.32 -26.23
N PRO A 144 1.05 -1.63 -26.52
CA PRO A 144 1.73 -2.66 -25.75
C PRO A 144 3.24 -2.40 -25.71
N GLY A 145 3.83 -2.43 -24.51
CA GLY A 145 5.26 -2.27 -24.29
C GLY A 145 6.05 -3.57 -24.49
N PRO A 146 7.38 -3.53 -24.32
CA PRO A 146 8.29 -4.65 -24.60
C PRO A 146 8.02 -5.88 -23.74
N HIS A 147 7.43 -5.71 -22.55
CA HIS A 147 7.14 -6.82 -21.64
C HIS A 147 5.69 -7.35 -21.77
N ALA A 148 4.83 -6.67 -22.54
CA ALA A 148 3.40 -6.97 -22.61
C ALA A 148 3.10 -8.42 -23.02
N GLN A 149 3.75 -8.91 -24.09
CA GLN A 149 3.47 -10.26 -24.61
C GLN A 149 3.88 -11.34 -23.62
N GLN A 150 5.06 -11.22 -23.00
CA GLN A 150 5.56 -12.22 -22.06
C GLN A 150 4.73 -12.21 -20.76
N PHE A 151 4.33 -11.03 -20.31
CA PHE A 151 3.48 -10.83 -19.15
C PHE A 151 2.07 -11.42 -19.37
N ALA A 152 1.45 -11.17 -20.52
CA ALA A 152 0.11 -11.67 -20.84
C ALA A 152 0.02 -13.21 -20.85
N HIS A 153 1.13 -13.89 -21.13
CA HIS A 153 1.22 -15.35 -21.15
C HIS A 153 1.95 -15.93 -19.92
N SER A 154 2.20 -15.12 -18.89
CA SER A 154 2.88 -15.52 -17.64
C SER A 154 4.12 -16.38 -17.88
N ARG A 155 4.99 -15.97 -18.82
CA ARG A 155 6.23 -16.70 -19.10
C ARG A 155 7.24 -16.46 -17.99
N ALA A 156 8.12 -17.41 -17.70
CA ALA A 156 9.17 -17.28 -16.68
C ALA A 156 10.02 -16.00 -16.82
N SER A 157 10.31 -15.58 -18.06
CA SER A 157 11.04 -14.34 -18.35
C SER A 157 10.33 -13.06 -17.93
N SER A 158 9.02 -13.11 -17.65
CA SER A 158 8.21 -11.97 -17.22
C SER A 158 8.13 -11.79 -15.70
N LEU A 159 8.83 -12.61 -14.92
CA LEU A 159 8.81 -12.54 -13.45
C LEU A 159 9.19 -11.14 -12.94
N ALA A 160 10.23 -10.53 -13.49
CA ALA A 160 10.64 -9.18 -13.12
C ALA A 160 9.52 -8.15 -13.37
N ALA A 161 8.84 -8.22 -14.53
CA ALA A 161 7.72 -7.33 -14.84
C ALA A 161 6.52 -7.56 -13.89
N HIS A 162 6.23 -8.80 -13.49
CA HIS A 162 5.22 -9.10 -12.47
C HIS A 162 5.57 -8.49 -11.11
N ARG A 163 6.83 -8.63 -10.68
CA ARG A 163 7.32 -8.05 -9.43
C ARG A 163 7.25 -6.53 -9.45
N THR A 164 7.76 -5.88 -10.50
CA THR A 164 7.70 -4.42 -10.66
C THR A 164 6.27 -3.92 -10.69
N ALA A 165 5.38 -4.58 -11.43
CA ALA A 165 3.99 -4.18 -11.51
C ALA A 165 3.29 -4.25 -10.15
N LEU A 166 3.42 -5.39 -9.44
CA LEU A 166 2.80 -5.54 -8.13
C LEU A 166 3.42 -4.58 -7.11
N SER A 167 4.74 -4.41 -7.11
CA SER A 167 5.44 -3.45 -6.25
C SER A 167 4.89 -2.04 -6.44
N HIS A 168 4.66 -1.61 -7.68
CA HIS A 168 4.13 -0.28 -7.97
C HIS A 168 2.68 -0.12 -7.48
N VAL A 169 1.84 -1.15 -7.66
CA VAL A 169 0.47 -1.15 -7.10
C VAL A 169 0.50 -1.07 -5.58
N ILE A 170 1.34 -1.87 -4.92
CA ILE A 170 1.47 -1.89 -3.46
C ILE A 170 1.92 -0.52 -2.95
N GLY A 171 2.95 0.06 -3.56
CA GLY A 171 3.47 1.37 -3.17
C GLY A 171 2.38 2.44 -3.18
N ARG A 172 1.47 2.41 -4.16
CA ARG A 172 0.38 3.39 -4.25
C ARG A 172 -0.65 3.33 -3.13
N TYR A 173 -0.77 2.24 -2.37
CA TYR A 173 -1.61 2.26 -1.17
C TYR A 173 -1.10 3.21 -0.10
N PHE A 174 0.21 3.44 -0.06
CA PHE A 174 0.88 4.24 0.98
C PHE A 174 1.10 5.70 0.55
N PHE A 175 0.82 6.03 -0.71
CA PHE A 175 0.81 7.40 -1.22
C PHE A 175 -0.63 7.90 -1.34
N SER A 176 -1.18 8.44 -0.26
CA SER A 176 -2.44 9.18 -0.37
C SER A 176 -2.18 10.65 -0.68
N GLU A 177 -2.79 11.13 -1.75
CA GLU A 177 -2.89 12.54 -2.10
C GLU A 177 -4.21 13.14 -1.58
N ASP A 178 -4.94 12.43 -0.70
CA ASP A 178 -6.20 12.93 -0.14
C ASP A 178 -5.91 14.10 0.81
N PRO A 179 -6.33 15.34 0.47
CA PRO A 179 -6.13 16.50 1.34
C PRO A 179 -6.91 16.41 2.65
N LEU A 180 -7.86 15.47 2.77
CA LEU A 180 -8.60 15.19 3.99
C LEU A 180 -7.93 14.12 4.86
N ARG A 181 -6.81 13.53 4.43
CA ARG A 181 -6.08 12.56 5.24
C ARG A 181 -5.49 13.26 6.47
N PRO A 182 -5.90 12.90 7.70
CA PRO A 182 -5.51 13.65 8.88
C PRO A 182 -4.01 13.61 9.16
N SER A 183 -3.38 12.46 8.88
CA SER A 183 -1.97 12.22 9.20
C SER A 183 -1.33 11.16 8.29
N PRO A 184 -0.05 11.31 7.92
CA PRO A 184 0.74 10.25 7.28
C PRO A 184 1.06 9.10 8.25
N ALA A 185 0.79 9.25 9.55
CA ALA A 185 1.06 8.22 10.56
C ALA A 185 0.36 6.88 10.23
N VAL A 186 -0.83 6.93 9.62
CA VAL A 186 -1.56 5.72 9.22
C VAL A 186 -0.78 4.90 8.18
N ASP A 187 -0.13 5.56 7.21
CA ASP A 187 0.72 4.86 6.22
C ASP A 187 1.91 4.19 6.88
N VAL A 188 2.57 4.91 7.80
CA VAL A 188 3.70 4.38 8.54
C VAL A 188 3.29 3.18 9.37
N ILE A 189 2.16 3.25 10.09
CA ILE A 189 1.64 2.13 10.90
C ILE A 189 1.29 0.94 10.00
N ALA A 190 0.60 1.17 8.88
CA ALA A 190 0.31 0.12 7.91
C ALA A 190 1.60 -0.52 7.37
N GLY A 191 2.62 0.28 7.05
CA GLY A 191 3.93 -0.18 6.59
C GLY A 191 4.63 -1.03 7.63
N GLN A 192 4.60 -0.61 8.90
CA GLN A 192 5.16 -1.40 10.01
C GLN A 192 4.45 -2.74 10.21
N ILE A 193 3.12 -2.79 10.07
CA ILE A 193 2.36 -4.05 10.10
C ILE A 193 2.79 -4.97 8.96
N VAL A 194 2.94 -4.42 7.74
CA VAL A 194 3.37 -5.17 6.56
C VAL A 194 4.81 -5.68 6.71
N LEU A 195 5.76 -4.87 7.18
CA LEU A 195 7.13 -5.32 7.44
C LEU A 195 7.17 -6.42 8.50
N ALA A 196 6.46 -6.24 9.62
CA ALA A 196 6.39 -7.25 10.68
C ALA A 196 5.74 -8.56 10.18
N SER A 197 4.82 -8.48 9.21
CA SER A 197 4.19 -9.66 8.62
C SER A 197 5.14 -10.55 7.79
N MET A 198 6.37 -10.07 7.54
CA MET A 198 7.43 -10.81 6.87
C MET A 198 8.48 -11.37 7.84
N THR A 199 8.36 -11.14 9.15
CA THR A 199 9.32 -11.61 10.17
C THR A 199 8.77 -12.77 11.01
N SER A 200 9.56 -13.23 11.98
CA SER A 200 9.15 -14.25 12.96
C SER A 200 8.10 -13.75 13.97
N THR A 201 7.89 -12.43 14.06
CA THR A 201 6.97 -11.80 15.03
C THR A 201 5.89 -10.97 14.32
N PRO A 202 5.00 -11.60 13.53
CA PRO A 202 3.93 -10.90 12.85
C PRO A 202 2.92 -10.30 13.83
N ARG A 203 2.33 -9.16 13.45
CA ARG A 203 1.33 -8.46 14.25
C ARG A 203 0.01 -9.22 14.26
N THR A 204 -0.64 -9.24 15.42
CA THR A 204 -1.99 -9.77 15.58
C THR A 204 -3.01 -8.92 14.86
N ARG A 205 -4.16 -9.53 14.51
CA ARG A 205 -5.29 -8.82 13.91
C ARG A 205 -5.71 -7.65 14.80
N LEU A 206 -5.94 -6.49 14.18
CA LEU A 206 -6.37 -5.30 14.89
C LEU A 206 -7.77 -5.52 15.51
N PRO A 207 -8.00 -5.10 16.76
CA PRO A 207 -9.31 -5.19 17.41
C PRO A 207 -10.34 -4.34 16.66
N ALA A 208 -11.61 -4.72 16.75
CA ALA A 208 -12.71 -3.97 16.14
C ALA A 208 -12.68 -2.51 16.62
N VAL A 209 -12.94 -1.58 15.71
CA VAL A 209 -13.05 -0.16 16.08
C VAL A 209 -14.36 0.01 16.85
N GLY A 210 -14.26 0.37 18.14
CA GLY A 210 -15.42 0.63 18.98
C GLY A 210 -16.20 1.87 18.53
N PRO A 211 -17.40 2.12 19.09
CA PRO A 211 -18.19 3.30 18.76
C PRO A 211 -17.41 4.60 19.05
N THR A 212 -17.65 5.64 18.25
CA THR A 212 -17.00 6.97 18.31
C THR A 212 -17.03 7.64 19.69
N ALA A 213 -17.90 7.20 20.59
CA ALA A 213 -18.13 7.83 21.89
C ALA A 213 -17.01 7.64 22.94
N THR A 214 -15.91 6.94 22.62
CA THR A 214 -14.89 6.53 23.61
C THR A 214 -13.47 7.07 23.36
N GLY A 215 -13.23 7.90 22.33
CA GLY A 215 -11.89 8.40 21.99
C GLY A 215 -11.87 9.69 21.15
N ASP A 216 -10.66 10.15 20.79
CA ASP A 216 -10.46 11.27 19.87
C ASP A 216 -11.03 10.92 18.48
N LEU A 217 -11.81 11.83 17.90
CA LEU A 217 -12.41 11.66 16.58
C LEU A 217 -11.34 11.36 15.52
N TYR A 218 -10.17 11.99 15.62
CA TYR A 218 -9.08 11.77 14.66
C TYR A 218 -8.46 10.38 14.81
N GLU A 219 -8.23 9.91 16.04
CA GLU A 219 -7.76 8.54 16.30
C GLU A 219 -8.75 7.49 15.78
N HIS A 220 -10.05 7.75 15.94
CA HIS A 220 -11.09 6.87 15.40
C HIS A 220 -11.08 6.84 13.86
N ILE A 221 -10.95 7.99 13.21
CA ILE A 221 -10.84 8.09 11.75
C ILE A 221 -9.59 7.36 11.25
N ASP A 222 -8.44 7.57 11.89
CA ASP A 222 -7.17 6.92 11.53
C ASP A 222 -7.27 5.39 11.68
N ALA A 223 -7.94 4.89 12.73
CA ALA A 223 -8.19 3.47 12.92
C ALA A 223 -9.09 2.87 11.82
N LEU A 224 -10.12 3.60 11.37
CA LEU A 224 -10.97 3.20 10.25
C LEU A 224 -10.20 3.17 8.92
N ILE A 225 -9.38 4.18 8.65
CA ILE A 225 -8.53 4.24 7.46
C ILE A 225 -7.55 3.07 7.45
N LEU A 226 -6.84 2.85 8.55
CA LEU A 226 -5.88 1.74 8.69
C LEU A 226 -6.55 0.40 8.43
N ARG A 227 -7.74 0.17 9.01
CA ARG A 227 -8.52 -1.05 8.78
C ARG A 227 -8.90 -1.21 7.32
N GLY A 228 -9.41 -0.16 6.68
CA GLY A 228 -9.77 -0.17 5.27
C GLY A 228 -8.58 -0.47 4.35
N MET A 229 -7.38 0.04 4.69
CA MET A 229 -6.15 -0.30 3.98
C MET A 229 -5.83 -1.79 4.10
N LEU A 230 -5.78 -2.35 5.32
CA LEU A 230 -5.46 -3.75 5.54
C LEU A 230 -6.49 -4.71 4.91
N GLU A 231 -7.78 -4.36 4.97
CA GLU A 231 -8.84 -5.10 4.29
C GLU A 231 -8.67 -5.10 2.78
N ARG A 232 -8.24 -3.97 2.20
CA ARG A 232 -7.91 -3.89 0.77
C ARG A 232 -6.68 -4.73 0.42
N PHE A 233 -5.65 -4.76 1.26
CA PHE A 233 -4.44 -5.59 1.04
C PHE A 233 -4.81 -7.07 0.99
N ILE A 234 -5.71 -7.48 1.89
CA ILE A 234 -6.25 -8.85 1.93
C ILE A 234 -7.12 -9.13 0.70
N ALA A 235 -8.01 -8.22 0.34
CA ALA A 235 -8.89 -8.37 -0.82
C ALA A 235 -8.13 -8.44 -2.15
N ASP A 236 -6.95 -7.80 -2.23
CA ASP A 236 -6.09 -7.84 -3.40
C ASP A 236 -5.10 -9.03 -3.38
N GLY A 237 -5.07 -9.79 -2.28
CA GLY A 237 -4.54 -11.16 -2.21
C GLY A 237 -3.06 -11.28 -1.84
N TRP A 238 -2.38 -10.19 -1.52
CA TRP A 238 -0.95 -10.19 -1.16
C TRP A 238 -0.69 -10.12 0.36
N LEU A 239 -1.74 -9.96 1.16
CA LEU A 239 -1.72 -10.06 2.62
C LEU A 239 -2.78 -11.08 3.08
N VAL A 240 -2.48 -11.89 4.08
CA VAL A 240 -3.41 -12.85 4.70
C VAL A 240 -3.55 -12.52 6.19
N CYS A 241 -4.72 -12.78 6.78
CA CYS A 241 -4.97 -12.59 8.21
C CYS A 241 -5.70 -13.80 8.82
N GLU A 242 -4.93 -14.72 9.41
CA GLU A 242 -5.44 -15.87 10.18
C GLU A 242 -5.09 -15.66 11.67
N GLY A 243 -5.66 -14.60 12.25
CA GLY A 243 -5.34 -14.15 13.62
C GLY A 243 -4.06 -13.30 13.71
N LYS A 244 -3.08 -13.53 12.83
CA LYS A 244 -1.94 -12.65 12.60
C LYS A 244 -1.85 -12.26 11.12
N TYR A 245 -1.33 -11.08 10.85
CA TYR A 245 -1.08 -10.63 9.48
C TYR A 245 0.18 -11.32 8.94
N THR A 246 0.11 -11.83 7.72
CA THR A 246 1.24 -12.51 7.07
C THR A 246 1.25 -12.19 5.58
N VAL A 247 2.39 -11.75 5.07
CA VAL A 247 2.63 -11.71 3.61
C VAL A 247 3.14 -13.10 3.20
N PRO A 248 2.39 -13.82 2.34
CA PRO A 248 2.84 -15.12 1.84
C PRO A 248 4.21 -15.00 1.16
N GLN A 249 5.08 -15.99 1.36
CA GLN A 249 6.47 -15.97 0.88
C GLN A 249 6.62 -15.51 -0.59
N PRO A 250 5.79 -15.97 -1.55
CA PRO A 250 5.89 -15.55 -2.94
C PRO A 250 5.72 -14.04 -3.18
N PHE A 251 5.01 -13.32 -2.31
CA PHE A 251 4.76 -11.88 -2.49
C PHE A 251 5.83 -11.00 -1.84
N ARG A 252 6.63 -11.55 -0.92
CA ARG A 252 7.59 -10.78 -0.11
C ARG A 252 8.59 -9.97 -0.94
N PRO A 253 9.15 -10.47 -2.06
CA PRO A 253 10.03 -9.66 -2.90
C PRO A 253 9.35 -8.39 -3.44
N ALA A 254 8.15 -8.52 -4.01
CA ALA A 254 7.40 -7.37 -4.55
C ALA A 254 6.95 -6.40 -3.45
N VAL A 255 6.55 -6.92 -2.29
CA VAL A 255 6.19 -6.10 -1.12
C VAL A 255 7.41 -5.33 -0.61
N LEU A 256 8.57 -5.99 -0.50
CA LEU A 256 9.79 -5.34 -0.01
C LEU A 256 10.30 -4.28 -1.00
N ASP A 257 10.27 -4.55 -2.31
CA ASP A 257 10.56 -3.55 -3.34
C ASP A 257 9.65 -2.32 -3.20
N ALA A 258 8.36 -2.53 -2.93
CA ALA A 258 7.42 -1.44 -2.70
C ALA A 258 7.77 -0.64 -1.45
N MET A 259 8.09 -1.31 -0.33
CA MET A 259 8.43 -0.64 0.93
C MET A 259 9.74 0.16 0.80
N ASN A 260 10.73 -0.35 0.07
CA ASN A 260 11.98 0.37 -0.22
C ASN A 260 11.75 1.66 -1.01
N SER A 261 10.67 1.75 -1.80
CA SER A 261 10.35 2.94 -2.60
C SER A 261 9.61 4.04 -1.83
N LEU A 262 9.29 3.84 -0.55
CA LEU A 262 8.52 4.79 0.24
C LEU A 262 9.43 5.84 0.90
N PRO A 263 9.09 7.14 0.80
CA PRO A 263 9.97 8.24 1.18
C PRO A 263 10.28 8.29 2.69
N TYR A 264 9.41 7.72 3.53
CA TYR A 264 9.61 7.73 4.98
C TYR A 264 10.57 6.63 5.49
N TYR A 265 11.14 5.82 4.58
CA TYR A 265 12.25 4.91 4.87
C TYR A 265 13.58 5.38 4.27
N GLU A 266 13.61 6.44 3.45
CA GLU A 266 14.85 6.98 2.86
C GLU A 266 15.75 7.70 3.88
N THR A 267 15.23 8.05 5.06
CA THR A 267 15.93 8.91 6.04
C THR A 267 17.02 8.23 6.88
N ASP A 268 17.23 6.91 6.76
CA ASP A 268 18.23 6.21 7.58
C ASP A 268 19.63 6.15 6.96
N ASP A 269 19.80 6.51 5.68
CA ASP A 269 21.10 6.39 4.99
C ASP A 269 21.99 7.64 5.10
N THR A 270 21.47 8.80 5.52
CA THR A 270 22.28 10.04 5.63
C THR A 270 23.00 10.22 6.96
N SER A 271 23.07 9.19 7.81
CA SER A 271 23.72 9.24 9.14
C SER A 271 24.86 8.22 9.33
N ARG A 272 25.54 7.80 8.25
CA ARG A 272 26.81 7.06 8.34
C ARG A 272 28.01 7.90 7.96
#